data_AF-A0A973GAU9-F1
#
_entry.id   AF-A0A973GAU9-F1
#
_cell.length_a   1.000
_cell.length_b   1.000
_cell.length_c   1.000
_cell.angle_alpha   90.00
_cell.angle_beta   90.00
_cell.angle_gamma   90.00
#
_symmetry.space_group_name_H-M   'P 1'
#
loop_
_entity.id
_entity.type
_entity.pdbx_description
1 polymer ?
#
loop_
_entity_poly.entity_id
_entity_poly.type
_entity_poly.pdbx_seq_one_letter_code
_entity_poly.pdbx_strand_id
1 'polypeptide(L)'
;DAAAGAVVRATVVGGSEGREQVTLVADADGRFAGRVVLAAPVLWCPARPHLYEVELTVGDGDGADRVVLTGGLRRIEVRGEQLFLNGERLYVRGVLDQGYWPWSGLTAPDDAALVADLEIARRAGYTLVRKHIKLEEPRWLHQADRTGMLVWAEPPGPSRFTPASAAAFEAQLAPMVERDANHPSIVIWGLYNEEWGLDWDIPGSPERAAAAAHAYGAMRALDASRPVVENSGWSHVRTDLVDWHYYDEDPQAWATNVAALADGGREDFPVKLGPDFVVDKSLYGSADHPRTGVPILNSEYGAGFTSLERAWSMRWQTQELRRHDRFAGYVYTELADVEHEMAGIVDADRRPKDLGGLDPADVNAETVLVVDLVPRQAGADVEVPTEPFDLDVHVSHHGPTTVQVRVRAAWAAAGTPLGVASVGGLGSGSAAGVESEPVKAEPFTLSPAVTLEVPAPGQVTAARLHLWLVDDAGTTIARTFVDAGPIEAPNRRGARRVG
;
A
#
# COMPACT_ATOMS: atom_id res chain seq x y z
N ASP A 1 11.09 -18.87 29.51
CA ASP A 1 11.32 -18.95 30.98
C ASP A 1 12.52 -19.83 31.29
N ALA A 2 13.18 -19.57 32.41
CA ALA A 2 14.28 -20.37 32.95
C ALA A 2 13.99 -20.73 34.42
N ALA A 3 14.68 -21.72 34.98
CA ALA A 3 14.54 -22.03 36.41
C ALA A 3 14.92 -20.80 37.27
N ALA A 4 14.26 -20.60 38.41
CA ALA A 4 14.55 -19.49 39.29
C ALA A 4 16.04 -19.47 39.71
N GLY A 5 16.69 -18.30 39.59
CA GLY A 5 18.11 -18.13 39.85
C GLY A 5 19.05 -18.68 38.76
N ALA A 6 18.51 -19.22 37.65
CA ALA A 6 19.33 -19.63 36.52
C ALA A 6 20.03 -18.42 35.88
N VAL A 7 21.28 -18.64 35.48
CA VAL A 7 22.06 -17.67 34.71
C VAL A 7 21.67 -17.80 33.25
N VAL A 8 21.29 -16.67 32.65
CA VAL A 8 20.96 -16.56 31.23
C VAL A 8 21.98 -15.67 30.55
N ARG A 9 22.62 -16.16 29.49
CA ARG A 9 23.52 -15.34 28.67
C ARG A 9 22.82 -14.95 27.38
N ALA A 10 22.72 -13.66 27.11
CA ALA A 10 22.24 -13.14 25.85
C ALA A 10 23.44 -12.61 25.05
N THR A 11 23.64 -13.10 23.83
CA THR A 11 24.78 -12.75 22.97
C THR A 11 24.28 -12.39 21.58
N VAL A 12 24.74 -11.28 21.02
CA VAL A 12 24.52 -10.94 19.61
C VAL A 12 25.48 -11.80 18.78
N VAL A 13 24.95 -12.81 18.09
CA VAL A 13 25.74 -13.79 17.33
C VAL A 13 25.81 -13.46 15.84
N GLY A 14 24.87 -12.63 15.35
CA GLY A 14 24.77 -12.18 13.96
C GLY A 14 24.31 -10.73 13.86
N GLY A 15 24.66 -10.07 12.74
CA GLY A 15 24.29 -8.66 12.48
C GLY A 15 25.12 -7.60 13.22
N SER A 16 26.05 -8.00 14.10
CA SER A 16 27.03 -7.11 14.75
C SER A 16 28.40 -7.77 14.79
N GLU A 17 29.47 -7.00 14.50
CA GLU A 17 30.85 -7.47 14.66
C GLU A 17 31.28 -7.48 16.14
N GLY A 18 30.63 -6.69 16.99
CA GLY A 18 31.01 -6.50 18.39
C GLY A 18 30.71 -7.71 19.29
N ARG A 19 29.82 -8.62 18.85
CA ARG A 19 29.33 -9.75 19.63
C ARG A 19 28.95 -9.38 21.06
N GLU A 20 28.21 -8.29 21.18
CA GLU A 20 27.80 -7.74 22.47
C GLU A 20 27.02 -8.78 23.27
N GLN A 21 27.28 -8.83 24.58
CA GLN A 21 26.69 -9.83 25.46
C GLN A 21 26.30 -9.22 26.80
N VAL A 22 25.29 -9.82 27.43
CA VAL A 22 24.88 -9.51 28.80
C VAL A 22 24.56 -10.81 29.54
N THR A 23 24.88 -10.86 30.82
CA THR A 23 24.51 -11.95 31.72
C THR A 23 23.35 -11.49 32.59
N LEU A 24 22.28 -12.28 32.61
CA LEU A 24 21.04 -12.02 33.33
C LEU A 24 20.80 -13.16 34.32
N VAL A 25 19.92 -12.92 35.29
CA VAL A 25 19.49 -13.91 36.28
C VAL A 25 17.97 -13.96 36.26
N ALA A 26 17.42 -15.17 36.16
CA ALA A 26 15.99 -15.38 36.21
C ALA A 26 15.44 -15.14 37.63
N ASP A 27 14.32 -14.44 37.74
CA ASP A 27 13.61 -14.16 38.99
C ASP A 27 12.88 -15.41 39.53
N ALA A 28 12.09 -15.24 40.59
CA ALA A 28 11.36 -16.33 41.23
C ALA A 28 10.31 -16.99 40.31
N ASP A 29 9.81 -16.26 39.32
CA ASP A 29 8.83 -16.75 38.33
C ASP A 29 9.52 -17.25 37.05
N GLY A 30 10.86 -17.28 37.03
CA GLY A 30 11.64 -17.75 35.88
C GLY A 30 11.77 -16.73 34.74
N ARG A 31 11.46 -15.46 34.99
CA ARG A 31 11.54 -14.36 34.02
C ARG A 31 12.84 -13.58 34.18
N PHE A 32 13.31 -12.97 33.11
CA PHE A 32 14.49 -12.11 33.12
C PHE A 32 14.32 -10.96 32.13
N ALA A 33 14.92 -9.82 32.45
CA ALA A 33 14.93 -8.65 31.58
C ALA A 33 16.32 -8.02 31.61
N GLY A 34 16.77 -7.54 30.47
CA GLY A 34 18.10 -6.99 30.30
C GLY A 34 18.21 -6.11 29.07
N ARG A 35 19.34 -5.41 28.96
CA ARG A 35 19.63 -4.55 27.81
C ARG A 35 21.01 -4.89 27.28
N VAL A 36 21.07 -5.24 26.00
CA VAL A 36 22.32 -5.25 25.22
C VAL A 36 22.44 -3.89 24.54
N VAL A 37 23.59 -3.24 24.70
CA VAL A 37 23.86 -1.93 24.09
C VAL A 37 24.78 -2.14 22.90
N LEU A 38 24.29 -1.83 21.70
CA LEU A 38 25.09 -1.81 20.48
C LEU A 38 25.78 -0.46 20.35
N ALA A 39 27.10 -0.45 20.13
CA ALA A 39 27.87 0.79 20.04
C ALA A 39 27.58 1.59 18.75
N ALA A 40 27.35 0.88 17.65
CA ALA A 40 27.08 1.45 16.33
C ALA A 40 25.92 0.68 15.65
N PRO A 41 24.66 0.89 16.07
CA PRO A 41 23.54 0.15 15.53
C PRO A 41 23.29 0.53 14.06
N VAL A 42 23.23 -0.47 13.19
CA VAL A 42 22.65 -0.37 11.86
C VAL A 42 21.13 -0.52 11.98
N LEU A 43 20.38 0.45 11.45
CA LEU A 43 18.93 0.43 11.45
C LEU A 43 18.39 -0.40 10.28
N TRP A 44 17.28 -1.09 10.53
CA TRP A 44 16.47 -1.78 9.53
C TRP A 44 15.63 -0.75 8.76
N CYS A 45 15.63 -0.85 7.44
CA CYS A 45 14.70 -0.17 6.53
C CYS A 45 14.56 -0.96 5.23
N PRO A 46 13.58 -0.67 4.35
CA PRO A 46 13.40 -1.39 3.09
C PRO A 46 14.66 -1.48 2.22
N ALA A 47 15.41 -0.38 2.08
CA ALA A 47 16.66 -0.35 1.31
C ALA A 47 17.85 -1.06 2.00
N ARG A 48 17.73 -1.37 3.30
CA ARG A 48 18.75 -2.01 4.12
C ARG A 48 18.08 -2.86 5.21
N PRO A 49 17.57 -4.05 4.87
CA PRO A 49 16.84 -4.92 5.80
C PRO A 49 17.79 -5.61 6.79
N HIS A 50 18.50 -4.82 7.59
CA HIS A 50 19.52 -5.30 8.52
C HIS A 50 18.88 -5.97 9.75
N LEU A 51 19.26 -7.22 10.00
CA LEU A 51 18.75 -8.02 11.12
C LEU A 51 19.90 -8.43 12.04
N TYR A 52 19.59 -8.46 13.33
CA TYR A 52 20.46 -8.99 14.39
C TYR A 52 19.96 -10.37 14.80
N GLU A 53 20.90 -11.25 15.09
CA GLU A 53 20.61 -12.55 15.71
C GLU A 53 21.09 -12.52 17.15
N VAL A 54 20.18 -12.78 18.09
CA VAL A 54 20.46 -12.81 19.52
C VAL A 54 20.26 -14.24 20.02
N GLU A 55 21.34 -14.87 20.47
CA GLU A 55 21.30 -16.17 21.13
C GLU A 55 21.08 -15.97 22.64
N LEU A 56 20.04 -16.61 23.17
CA LEU A 56 19.85 -16.77 24.61
C LEU A 56 20.27 -18.19 25.00
N THR A 57 21.18 -18.30 25.97
CA THR A 57 21.65 -19.57 26.52
C THR A 57 21.32 -19.68 28.00
N VAL A 58 20.72 -20.78 28.42
CA VAL A 58 20.46 -21.12 29.83
C VAL A 58 21.23 -22.38 30.21
N GLY A 59 22.06 -22.29 31.26
CA GLY A 59 22.95 -23.38 31.68
C GLY A 59 24.29 -23.40 30.94
N ASP A 60 25.06 -24.47 31.14
CA ASP A 60 26.45 -24.59 30.64
C ASP A 60 26.69 -25.91 29.90
N GLY A 61 27.68 -25.91 29.00
CA GLY A 61 28.14 -27.10 28.27
C GLY A 61 27.13 -27.64 27.25
N ASP A 62 27.18 -28.96 27.04
CA ASP A 62 26.34 -29.68 26.07
C ASP A 62 24.87 -29.80 26.53
N GLY A 63 24.59 -29.60 27.81
CA GLY A 63 23.24 -29.61 28.37
C GLY A 63 22.56 -28.24 28.42
N ALA A 64 23.19 -27.20 27.87
CA ALA A 64 22.62 -25.86 27.85
C ALA A 64 21.49 -25.75 26.83
N ASP A 65 20.40 -25.10 27.22
CA ASP A 65 19.30 -24.75 26.34
C ASP A 65 19.64 -23.47 25.58
N ARG A 66 19.32 -23.42 24.28
CA ARG A 66 19.69 -22.33 23.37
C ARG A 66 18.54 -21.97 22.44
N VAL A 67 18.25 -20.68 22.35
CA VAL A 67 17.33 -20.13 21.35
C VAL A 67 17.97 -18.95 20.64
N VAL A 68 17.85 -18.90 19.32
CA VAL A 68 18.30 -17.77 18.50
C VAL A 68 17.07 -17.01 18.04
N LEU A 69 17.02 -15.73 18.37
CA LEU A 69 15.97 -14.80 17.98
C LEU A 69 16.51 -13.86 16.91
N THR A 70 15.67 -13.49 15.95
CA THR A 70 16.00 -12.47 14.94
C THR A 70 15.17 -11.21 15.19
N GLY A 71 15.77 -10.04 15.03
CA GLY A 71 15.06 -8.76 15.11
C GLY A 71 15.80 -7.63 14.41
N GLY A 72 15.07 -6.56 14.07
CA GLY A 72 15.63 -5.36 13.45
C GLY A 72 15.41 -4.12 14.30
N LEU A 73 16.30 -3.15 14.18
CA LEU A 73 16.19 -1.87 14.88
C LEU A 73 15.63 -0.82 13.93
N ARG A 74 14.41 -0.35 14.19
CA ARG A 74 13.80 0.74 13.44
C ARG A 74 13.08 1.70 14.37
N ARG A 75 12.57 2.80 13.85
CA ARG A 75 11.59 3.64 14.52
C ARG A 75 10.54 4.08 13.50
N ILE A 76 9.27 3.72 13.70
CA ILE A 76 8.14 4.28 12.95
C ILE A 76 7.47 5.34 13.82
N GLU A 77 7.08 6.46 13.22
CA GLU A 77 6.45 7.56 13.94
C GLU A 77 5.38 8.24 13.09
N VAL A 78 4.35 8.72 13.78
CA VAL A 78 3.42 9.72 13.25
C VAL A 78 3.92 11.10 13.68
N ARG A 79 4.10 12.02 12.73
CA ARG A 79 4.44 13.43 13.03
C ARG A 79 3.52 14.33 12.22
N GLY A 80 2.51 14.90 12.88
CA GLY A 80 1.41 15.57 12.18
C GLY A 80 0.70 14.59 11.25
N GLU A 81 0.43 15.01 10.02
CA GLU A 81 -0.31 14.20 9.04
C GLU A 81 0.57 13.21 8.24
N GLN A 82 1.79 12.92 8.73
CA GLN A 82 2.79 12.18 7.96
C GLN A 82 3.42 11.04 8.78
N LEU A 83 3.75 9.95 8.08
CA LEU A 83 4.50 8.82 8.63
C LEU A 83 6.01 9.02 8.42
N PHE A 84 6.80 8.53 9.37
CA PHE A 84 8.26 8.59 9.33
C PHE A 84 8.88 7.25 9.72
N LEU A 85 9.81 6.75 8.92
CA LEU A 85 10.64 5.58 9.24
C LEU A 85 12.09 6.04 9.43
N ASN A 86 12.65 5.78 10.61
CA ASN A 86 14.01 6.17 11.01
C ASN A 86 14.31 7.67 10.83
N GLY A 87 13.26 8.51 10.93
CA GLY A 87 13.36 9.96 10.77
C GLY A 87 13.17 10.49 9.36
N GLU A 88 13.07 9.62 8.36
CA GLU A 88 12.74 9.96 6.97
C GLU A 88 11.24 9.81 6.71
N ARG A 89 10.63 10.72 5.94
CA ARG A 89 9.19 10.67 5.61
C ARG A 89 8.91 9.42 4.79
N LEU A 90 7.86 8.68 5.17
CA LEU A 90 7.40 7.47 4.52
C LEU A 90 6.07 7.75 3.84
N TYR A 91 6.03 7.57 2.52
CA TYR A 91 4.78 7.52 1.75
C TYR A 91 4.45 6.07 1.43
N VAL A 92 3.30 5.58 1.88
CA VAL A 92 2.90 4.18 1.72
C VAL A 92 2.43 3.95 0.28
N ARG A 93 3.06 2.99 -0.39
CA ARG A 93 2.55 2.39 -1.63
C ARG A 93 2.28 0.93 -1.34
N GLY A 94 1.03 0.59 -1.13
CA GLY A 94 0.63 -0.70 -0.60
C GLY A 94 -0.20 -1.53 -1.57
N VAL A 95 -0.24 -2.82 -1.30
CA VAL A 95 -1.17 -3.77 -1.92
C VAL A 95 -1.80 -4.64 -0.83
N LEU A 96 -3.09 -4.91 -0.98
CA LEU A 96 -3.83 -5.80 -0.09
C LEU A 96 -3.56 -7.26 -0.48
N ASP A 97 -3.24 -8.10 0.51
CA ASP A 97 -2.99 -9.52 0.30
C ASP A 97 -3.82 -10.33 1.30
N GLN A 98 -4.81 -11.08 0.80
CA GLN A 98 -5.66 -11.95 1.59
C GLN A 98 -4.97 -13.27 2.00
N GLY A 99 -3.88 -13.65 1.32
CA GLY A 99 -3.08 -14.83 1.67
C GLY A 99 -3.80 -16.17 1.49
N TYR A 100 -4.75 -16.26 0.54
CA TYR A 100 -5.42 -17.50 0.14
C TYR A 100 -4.62 -18.25 -0.93
N TRP A 101 -4.75 -19.58 -0.89
CA TRP A 101 -4.11 -20.54 -1.78
C TRP A 101 -5.17 -21.52 -2.32
N PRO A 102 -5.31 -21.69 -3.64
CA PRO A 102 -6.43 -22.45 -4.24
C PRO A 102 -6.64 -23.87 -3.70
N TRP A 103 -5.58 -24.55 -3.29
CA TRP A 103 -5.63 -25.96 -2.88
C TRP A 103 -5.67 -26.17 -1.36
N SER A 104 -5.22 -25.19 -0.60
CA SER A 104 -4.91 -25.31 0.83
C SER A 104 -5.58 -24.23 1.69
N GLY A 105 -6.33 -23.31 1.08
CA GLY A 105 -6.96 -22.20 1.77
C GLY A 105 -5.92 -21.25 2.33
N LEU A 106 -5.64 -21.33 3.64
CA LEU A 106 -4.78 -20.37 4.33
C LEU A 106 -3.30 -20.77 4.41
N THR A 107 -2.94 -21.98 3.95
CA THR A 107 -1.59 -22.52 4.10
C THR A 107 -0.82 -22.43 2.79
N ALA A 108 0.33 -21.76 2.76
CA ALA A 108 1.18 -21.74 1.58
C ALA A 108 1.74 -23.14 1.26
N PRO A 109 1.95 -23.47 -0.02
CA PRO A 109 2.45 -24.79 -0.40
C PRO A 109 3.90 -25.04 0.04
N ASP A 110 4.76 -24.01 0.03
CA ASP A 110 6.15 -24.07 0.49
C ASP A 110 6.71 -22.66 0.81
N ASP A 111 7.95 -22.59 1.31
CA ASP A 111 8.64 -21.34 1.62
C ASP A 111 8.89 -20.46 0.39
N ALA A 112 9.08 -21.07 -0.79
CA ALA A 112 9.33 -20.33 -2.02
C ALA A 112 8.07 -19.55 -2.45
N ALA A 113 6.89 -20.12 -2.21
CA ALA A 113 5.61 -19.46 -2.45
C ALA A 113 5.41 -18.24 -1.54
N LEU A 114 5.82 -18.31 -0.27
CA LEU A 114 5.80 -17.14 0.64
C LEU A 114 6.68 -16.00 0.12
N VAL A 115 7.89 -16.32 -0.35
CA VAL A 115 8.81 -15.34 -0.95
C VAL A 115 8.25 -14.80 -2.26
N ALA A 116 7.58 -15.64 -3.05
CA ALA A 116 7.03 -15.26 -4.35
C ALA A 116 5.97 -14.14 -4.23
N ASP A 117 5.07 -14.21 -3.25
CA ASP A 117 4.06 -13.16 -3.02
C ASP A 117 4.71 -11.80 -2.70
N LEU A 118 5.73 -11.77 -1.82
CA LEU A 118 6.50 -10.56 -1.49
C LEU A 118 7.25 -10.01 -2.72
N GLU A 119 7.82 -10.90 -3.53
CA GLU A 119 8.54 -10.54 -4.74
C GLU A 119 7.61 -10.03 -5.85
N ILE A 120 6.36 -10.54 -5.96
CA ILE A 120 5.34 -9.99 -6.85
C ILE A 120 5.01 -8.56 -6.43
N ALA A 121 4.70 -8.33 -5.15
CA ALA A 121 4.40 -7.00 -4.63
C ALA A 121 5.56 -6.02 -4.87
N ARG A 122 6.80 -6.44 -4.59
CA ARG A 122 8.01 -5.64 -4.81
C ARG A 122 8.22 -5.31 -6.29
N ARG A 123 8.06 -6.28 -7.19
CA ARG A 123 8.18 -6.05 -8.64
C ARG A 123 7.10 -5.11 -9.17
N ALA A 124 5.91 -5.13 -8.59
CA ALA A 124 4.84 -4.20 -8.91
C ALA A 124 5.03 -2.78 -8.32
N GLY A 125 6.17 -2.51 -7.66
CA GLY A 125 6.52 -1.20 -7.12
C GLY A 125 5.94 -0.91 -5.73
N TYR A 126 5.26 -1.86 -5.11
CA TYR A 126 4.74 -1.70 -3.75
C TYR A 126 5.87 -1.79 -2.72
N THR A 127 5.71 -0.98 -1.67
CA THR A 127 6.61 -0.90 -0.50
C THR A 127 6.01 -1.53 0.74
N LEU A 128 4.70 -1.77 0.74
CA LEU A 128 3.95 -2.32 1.86
C LEU A 128 2.97 -3.40 1.37
N VAL A 129 2.80 -4.44 2.16
CA VAL A 129 1.70 -5.41 2.01
C VAL A 129 0.78 -5.27 3.22
N ARG A 130 -0.51 -5.00 2.96
CA ARG A 130 -1.56 -5.08 3.98
C ARG A 130 -2.08 -6.49 4.03
N LYS A 131 -1.71 -7.21 5.09
CA LYS A 131 -2.08 -8.60 5.29
C LYS A 131 -3.48 -8.66 5.89
N HIS A 132 -4.45 -8.95 5.03
CA HIS A 132 -5.85 -8.70 5.31
C HIS A 132 -6.43 -9.73 6.30
N ILE A 133 -6.95 -9.26 7.43
CA ILE A 133 -7.75 -10.00 8.42
C ILE A 133 -7.23 -11.42 8.76
N LYS A 134 -5.91 -11.59 8.86
CA LYS A 134 -5.26 -12.89 9.03
C LYS A 134 -3.97 -12.76 9.83
N LEU A 135 -3.87 -13.58 10.88
CA LEU A 135 -2.59 -13.88 11.52
C LEU A 135 -1.73 -14.73 10.59
N GLU A 136 -0.94 -14.06 9.76
CA GLU A 136 -0.10 -14.74 8.77
C GLU A 136 0.98 -15.58 9.44
N GLU A 137 1.48 -16.57 8.70
CA GLU A 137 2.52 -17.46 9.20
C GLU A 137 3.84 -16.70 9.50
N PRO A 138 4.50 -16.93 10.65
CA PRO A 138 5.75 -16.25 11.00
C PRO A 138 6.88 -16.40 9.97
N ARG A 139 6.88 -17.48 9.19
CA ARG A 139 7.82 -17.66 8.07
C ARG A 139 7.66 -16.56 7.02
N TRP A 140 6.44 -16.14 6.71
CA TRP A 140 6.18 -15.05 5.76
C TRP A 140 6.68 -13.71 6.32
N LEU A 141 6.38 -13.42 7.59
CA LEU A 141 6.85 -12.21 8.27
C LEU A 141 8.38 -12.15 8.34
N HIS A 142 9.03 -13.29 8.59
CA HIS A 142 10.48 -13.40 8.52
C HIS A 142 11.03 -13.11 7.11
N GLN A 143 10.36 -13.54 6.05
CA GLN A 143 10.75 -13.18 4.68
C GLN A 143 10.52 -11.68 4.41
N ALA A 144 9.46 -11.07 4.94
CA ALA A 144 9.23 -9.63 4.83
C ALA A 144 10.36 -8.85 5.53
N ASP A 145 10.79 -9.27 6.72
CA ASP A 145 11.94 -8.71 7.43
C ASP A 145 13.22 -8.77 6.60
N ARG A 146 13.50 -9.92 5.98
CA ARG A 146 14.72 -10.15 5.20
C ARG A 146 14.75 -9.41 3.86
N THR A 147 13.58 -9.24 3.24
CA THR A 147 13.43 -8.61 1.92
C THR A 147 13.19 -7.10 2.01
N GLY A 148 12.90 -6.59 3.21
CA GLY A 148 12.63 -5.16 3.41
C GLY A 148 11.21 -4.75 3.04
N MET A 149 10.27 -5.69 2.93
CA MET A 149 8.86 -5.36 2.69
C MET A 149 8.22 -4.85 3.99
N LEU A 150 7.52 -3.72 3.92
CA LEU A 150 6.74 -3.21 5.06
C LEU A 150 5.43 -3.99 5.17
N VAL A 151 4.94 -4.16 6.39
CA VAL A 151 3.72 -4.92 6.67
C VAL A 151 2.77 -4.08 7.50
N TRP A 152 1.52 -4.01 7.04
CA TRP A 152 0.36 -3.72 7.87
C TRP A 152 -0.26 -5.06 8.24
N ALA A 153 -0.22 -5.42 9.52
CA ALA A 153 -0.67 -6.72 10.02
C ALA A 153 -2.02 -6.61 10.74
N GLU A 154 -2.92 -7.56 10.48
CA GLU A 154 -4.29 -7.54 11.00
C GLU A 154 -4.68 -8.92 11.58
N PRO A 155 -5.37 -8.98 12.73
CA PRO A 155 -6.01 -10.20 13.21
C PRO A 155 -7.32 -10.47 12.45
N PRO A 156 -7.84 -11.71 12.45
CA PRO A 156 -9.16 -11.99 11.89
C PRO A 156 -10.27 -11.35 12.71
N GLY A 157 -11.21 -10.70 12.02
CA GLY A 157 -12.41 -10.11 12.60
C GLY A 157 -13.59 -11.09 12.71
N PRO A 158 -14.50 -10.92 13.70
CA PRO A 158 -15.77 -11.64 13.70
C PRO A 158 -16.71 -11.09 12.61
N SER A 159 -17.72 -11.84 12.22
CA SER A 159 -18.71 -11.38 11.22
C SER A 159 -19.87 -10.57 11.82
N ARG A 160 -20.16 -10.75 13.11
CA ARG A 160 -21.27 -10.12 13.83
C ARG A 160 -20.84 -9.62 15.20
N PHE A 161 -21.51 -8.57 15.65
CA PHE A 161 -21.26 -8.02 16.97
C PHE A 161 -22.01 -8.80 18.06
N THR A 162 -21.26 -9.21 19.08
CA THR A 162 -21.77 -9.62 20.39
C THR A 162 -20.70 -9.27 21.43
N PRO A 163 -21.05 -9.10 22.71
CA PRO A 163 -20.03 -8.95 23.76
C PRO A 163 -19.00 -10.08 23.78
N ALA A 164 -19.43 -11.31 23.47
CA ALA A 164 -18.55 -12.48 23.38
C ALA A 164 -17.60 -12.41 22.18
N SER A 165 -18.06 -11.94 21.01
CA SER A 165 -17.21 -11.81 19.82
C SER A 165 -16.20 -10.68 19.95
N ALA A 166 -16.58 -9.55 20.58
CA ALA A 166 -15.67 -8.47 20.91
C ALA A 166 -14.57 -8.94 21.89
N ALA A 167 -14.95 -9.65 22.97
CA ALA A 167 -13.99 -10.23 23.91
C ALA A 167 -13.07 -11.28 23.25
N ALA A 168 -13.61 -12.11 22.35
CA ALA A 168 -12.82 -13.10 21.61
C ALA A 168 -11.86 -12.45 20.59
N PHE A 169 -12.22 -11.32 20.00
CA PHE A 169 -11.33 -10.53 19.16
C PHE A 169 -10.18 -9.94 20.00
N GLU A 170 -10.49 -9.27 21.11
CA GLU A 170 -9.48 -8.67 22.00
C GLU A 170 -8.51 -9.71 22.57
N ALA A 171 -9.00 -10.92 22.89
CA ALA A 171 -8.18 -12.01 23.41
C ALA A 171 -7.08 -12.49 22.45
N GLN A 172 -7.17 -12.16 21.14
CA GLN A 172 -6.16 -12.51 20.14
C GLN A 172 -5.01 -11.50 20.09
N LEU A 173 -5.20 -10.27 20.58
CA LEU A 173 -4.23 -9.19 20.41
C LEU A 173 -2.93 -9.45 21.18
N ALA A 174 -3.01 -9.92 22.43
CA ALA A 174 -1.82 -10.23 23.21
C ALA A 174 -1.00 -11.38 22.60
N PRO A 175 -1.59 -12.54 22.23
CA PRO A 175 -0.87 -13.57 21.49
C PRO A 175 -0.27 -13.11 20.16
N MET A 176 -0.97 -12.25 19.40
CA MET A 176 -0.45 -11.69 18.16
C MET A 176 0.80 -10.85 18.41
N VAL A 177 0.76 -9.91 19.37
CA VAL A 177 1.91 -9.06 19.71
C VAL A 177 3.06 -9.90 20.27
N GLU A 178 2.78 -10.87 21.16
CA GLU A 178 3.80 -11.78 21.71
C GLU A 178 4.55 -12.54 20.61
N ARG A 179 3.82 -13.02 19.60
CA ARG A 179 4.39 -13.75 18.47
C ARG A 179 5.13 -12.84 17.50
N ASP A 180 4.56 -11.68 17.15
CA ASP A 180 4.92 -10.96 15.93
C ASP A 180 5.64 -9.62 16.17
N ALA A 181 5.63 -9.05 17.38
CA ALA A 181 6.16 -7.70 17.63
C ALA A 181 7.66 -7.53 17.36
N ASN A 182 8.41 -8.63 17.31
CA ASN A 182 9.84 -8.64 16.99
C ASN A 182 10.14 -8.48 15.49
N HIS A 183 9.13 -8.59 14.62
CA HIS A 183 9.28 -8.34 13.18
C HIS A 183 9.42 -6.83 12.91
N PRO A 184 10.60 -6.33 12.47
CA PRO A 184 10.76 -4.93 12.10
C PRO A 184 9.94 -4.52 10.88
N SER A 185 9.55 -5.48 10.02
CA SER A 185 8.70 -5.24 8.85
C SER A 185 7.30 -4.74 9.20
N ILE A 186 6.75 -5.18 10.33
CA ILE A 186 5.44 -4.68 10.80
C ILE A 186 5.59 -3.22 11.20
N VAL A 187 4.89 -2.34 10.49
CA VAL A 187 4.91 -0.90 10.74
C VAL A 187 3.55 -0.33 11.11
N ILE A 188 2.47 -1.04 10.82
CA ILE A 188 1.09 -0.68 11.19
C ILE A 188 0.40 -1.90 11.78
N TRP A 189 -0.31 -1.72 12.89
CA TRP A 189 -1.28 -2.70 13.39
C TRP A 189 -2.68 -2.29 12.96
N GLY A 190 -3.36 -3.12 12.18
CA GLY A 190 -4.80 -2.99 11.96
C GLY A 190 -5.59 -3.88 12.90
N LEU A 191 -6.82 -3.50 13.20
CA LEU A 191 -7.73 -4.27 14.04
C LEU A 191 -8.97 -4.71 13.26
N TYR A 192 -10.07 -3.96 13.30
CA TYR A 192 -11.27 -4.27 12.53
C TYR A 192 -11.13 -3.77 11.08
N ASN A 193 -11.94 -4.33 10.20
CA ASN A 193 -12.06 -3.94 8.80
C ASN A 193 -13.51 -3.58 8.51
N GLU A 194 -13.79 -2.39 7.97
CA GLU A 194 -15.11 -2.01 7.43
C GLU A 194 -16.28 -2.19 8.42
N GLU A 195 -16.02 -2.08 9.72
CA GLU A 195 -17.00 -2.38 10.78
C GLU A 195 -17.51 -3.84 10.76
N TRP A 196 -16.77 -4.77 10.15
CA TRP A 196 -17.02 -6.20 10.23
C TRP A 196 -16.87 -6.65 11.68
N GLY A 197 -17.88 -7.37 12.17
CA GLY A 197 -17.94 -7.71 13.60
C GLY A 197 -18.44 -6.57 14.48
N LEU A 198 -18.73 -5.41 13.89
CA LEU A 198 -19.36 -4.22 14.47
C LEU A 198 -20.63 -3.86 13.67
N ASP A 199 -21.24 -4.85 13.03
CA ASP A 199 -22.51 -4.80 12.29
C ASP A 199 -22.68 -3.59 11.33
N TRP A 200 -21.59 -3.08 10.75
CA TRP A 200 -21.66 -1.98 9.77
C TRP A 200 -22.25 -0.67 10.30
N ASP A 201 -22.23 -0.47 11.62
CA ASP A 201 -22.91 0.63 12.29
C ASP A 201 -22.24 0.97 13.63
N ILE A 202 -20.99 1.46 13.56
CA ILE A 202 -20.30 2.08 14.69
C ILE A 202 -21.02 3.39 15.10
N PRO A 203 -21.35 4.34 14.19
CA PRO A 203 -21.92 5.62 14.59
C PRO A 203 -23.29 5.51 15.28
N GLY A 204 -24.11 4.50 14.93
CA GLY A 204 -25.40 4.25 15.55
C GLY A 204 -25.36 3.45 16.85
N SER A 205 -24.20 2.95 17.28
CA SER A 205 -24.08 2.08 18.46
C SER A 205 -22.92 2.47 19.38
N PRO A 206 -23.21 3.09 20.54
CA PRO A 206 -22.19 3.39 21.56
C PRO A 206 -21.43 2.16 22.04
N GLU A 207 -22.07 0.98 22.06
CA GLU A 207 -21.43 -0.28 22.47
C GLU A 207 -20.37 -0.72 21.47
N ARG A 208 -20.64 -0.60 20.17
CA ARG A 208 -19.71 -0.97 19.10
C ARG A 208 -18.57 0.04 18.97
N ALA A 209 -18.88 1.33 19.11
CA ALA A 209 -17.86 2.38 19.21
C ALA A 209 -16.92 2.15 20.43
N ALA A 210 -17.48 1.76 21.58
CA ALA A 210 -16.69 1.41 22.76
C ALA A 210 -15.82 0.17 22.52
N ALA A 211 -16.34 -0.86 21.83
CA ALA A 211 -15.55 -2.05 21.48
C ALA A 211 -14.34 -1.71 20.59
N ALA A 212 -14.53 -0.91 19.54
CA ALA A 212 -13.44 -0.44 18.69
C ALA A 212 -12.39 0.38 19.49
N ALA A 213 -12.85 1.32 20.33
CA ALA A 213 -11.96 2.13 21.17
C ALA A 213 -11.21 1.32 22.23
N HIS A 214 -11.85 0.28 22.80
CA HIS A 214 -11.22 -0.64 23.75
C HIS A 214 -10.14 -1.48 23.06
N ALA A 215 -10.43 -2.03 21.88
CA ALA A 215 -9.44 -2.79 21.10
C ALA A 215 -8.21 -1.93 20.73
N TYR A 216 -8.41 -0.66 20.33
CA TYR A 216 -7.32 0.30 20.16
C TYR A 216 -6.51 0.47 21.46
N GLY A 217 -7.18 0.67 22.59
CA GLY A 217 -6.53 0.85 23.89
C GLY A 217 -5.71 -0.37 24.31
N ALA A 218 -6.25 -1.57 24.11
CA ALA A 218 -5.58 -2.84 24.37
C ALA A 218 -4.34 -2.99 23.48
N MET A 219 -4.46 -2.75 22.17
CA MET A 219 -3.32 -2.81 21.24
C MET A 219 -2.22 -1.83 21.63
N ARG A 220 -2.57 -0.57 21.93
CA ARG A 220 -1.58 0.45 22.36
C ARG A 220 -0.91 0.12 23.69
N ALA A 221 -1.59 -0.58 24.60
CA ALA A 221 -1.00 -1.04 25.85
C ALA A 221 0.00 -2.19 25.63
N LEU A 222 -0.25 -3.03 24.62
CA LEU A 222 0.62 -4.14 24.23
C LEU A 222 1.84 -3.66 23.42
N ASP A 223 1.62 -2.76 22.45
CA ASP A 223 2.67 -2.20 21.60
C ASP A 223 2.34 -0.78 21.14
N ALA A 224 2.93 0.20 21.82
CA ALA A 224 2.85 1.62 21.43
C ALA A 224 3.95 2.06 20.45
N SER A 225 4.78 1.14 19.95
CA SER A 225 5.91 1.48 19.05
C SER A 225 5.51 1.60 17.58
N ARG A 226 4.23 1.38 17.25
CA ARG A 226 3.65 1.40 15.91
C ARG A 226 2.32 2.15 15.93
N PRO A 227 1.95 2.87 14.86
CA PRO A 227 0.59 3.35 14.69
C PRO A 227 -0.41 2.19 14.64
N VAL A 228 -1.58 2.42 15.24
CA VAL A 228 -2.71 1.49 15.25
C VAL A 228 -3.87 2.08 14.45
N VAL A 229 -4.43 1.28 13.56
CA VAL A 229 -5.71 1.52 12.87
C VAL A 229 -6.76 0.60 13.48
N GLU A 230 -7.76 1.18 14.14
CA GLU A 230 -8.74 0.41 14.91
C GLU A 230 -9.86 -0.18 14.04
N ASN A 231 -10.25 0.53 12.99
CA ASN A 231 -11.25 0.10 12.04
C ASN A 231 -10.90 0.65 10.66
N SER A 232 -10.30 -0.19 9.81
CA SER A 232 -9.89 0.20 8.47
C SER A 232 -11.11 0.52 7.61
N GLY A 233 -11.08 1.63 6.88
CA GLY A 233 -12.01 1.98 5.81
C GLY A 233 -13.00 3.10 6.09
N TRP A 234 -13.43 3.31 7.33
CA TRP A 234 -14.32 4.42 7.73
C TRP A 234 -14.63 4.36 9.24
N SER A 235 -15.49 5.25 9.74
CA SER A 235 -16.04 5.23 11.11
C SER A 235 -15.00 5.22 12.22
N HIS A 236 -13.85 5.89 12.04
CA HIS A 236 -12.80 5.94 13.06
C HIS A 236 -13.29 6.61 14.35
N VAL A 237 -13.18 5.90 15.46
CA VAL A 237 -13.48 6.37 16.81
C VAL A 237 -12.20 6.82 17.49
N ARG A 238 -11.12 6.06 17.32
CA ARG A 238 -9.80 6.33 17.90
C ARG A 238 -8.73 5.57 17.12
N THR A 239 -7.89 6.31 16.41
CA THR A 239 -6.81 5.76 15.58
C THR A 239 -5.55 6.63 15.64
N ASP A 240 -4.42 6.10 15.21
CA ASP A 240 -3.21 6.88 14.94
C ASP A 240 -3.06 7.26 13.46
N LEU A 241 -3.90 6.69 12.59
CA LEU A 241 -3.90 6.86 11.15
C LEU A 241 -5.33 6.64 10.64
N VAL A 242 -5.86 7.61 9.93
CA VAL A 242 -7.20 7.56 9.32
C VAL A 242 -7.09 7.01 7.92
N ASP A 243 -7.96 6.08 7.57
CA ASP A 243 -8.01 5.51 6.24
C ASP A 243 -9.42 5.39 5.68
N TRP A 244 -9.51 5.16 4.37
CA TRP A 244 -10.79 4.94 3.71
C TRP A 244 -10.74 3.92 2.59
N HIS A 245 -11.88 3.27 2.39
CA HIS A 245 -12.14 2.38 1.27
C HIS A 245 -13.14 3.04 0.33
N TYR A 246 -12.78 3.16 -0.94
CA TYR A 246 -13.65 3.77 -1.95
C TYR A 246 -13.42 3.12 -3.31
N TYR A 247 -14.52 2.69 -3.94
CA TYR A 247 -14.52 1.84 -5.14
C TYR A 247 -15.40 2.45 -6.24
N ASP A 248 -15.06 3.66 -6.70
CA ASP A 248 -15.82 4.36 -7.75
C ASP A 248 -15.13 4.25 -9.11
N GLU A 249 -15.89 3.75 -10.09
CA GLU A 249 -15.40 3.53 -11.45
C GLU A 249 -15.59 4.77 -12.34
N ASP A 250 -16.37 5.77 -11.91
CA ASP A 250 -16.51 7.03 -12.64
C ASP A 250 -15.29 7.94 -12.38
N PRO A 251 -14.44 8.21 -13.38
CA PRO A 251 -13.19 8.94 -13.15
C PRO A 251 -13.41 10.39 -12.71
N GLN A 252 -14.51 11.04 -13.11
CA GLN A 252 -14.81 12.41 -12.68
C GLN A 252 -15.25 12.43 -11.21
N ALA A 253 -16.13 11.50 -10.82
CA ALA A 253 -16.58 11.36 -9.44
C ALA A 253 -15.42 10.97 -8.54
N TRP A 254 -14.56 10.03 -8.95
CA TRP A 254 -13.34 9.68 -8.24
C TRP A 254 -12.44 10.90 -7.99
N ALA A 255 -12.06 11.63 -9.04
CA ALA A 255 -11.18 12.80 -8.93
C ALA A 255 -11.80 13.88 -8.03
N THR A 256 -13.09 14.16 -8.19
CA THR A 256 -13.81 15.15 -7.37
C THR A 256 -13.85 14.75 -5.90
N ASN A 257 -14.07 13.47 -5.62
CA ASN A 257 -14.23 12.96 -4.27
C ASN A 257 -12.89 12.88 -3.55
N VAL A 258 -11.85 12.41 -4.24
CA VAL A 258 -10.48 12.38 -3.72
C VAL A 258 -9.98 13.81 -3.43
N ALA A 259 -10.21 14.76 -4.32
CA ALA A 259 -9.81 16.16 -4.11
C ALA A 259 -10.49 16.79 -2.89
N ALA A 260 -11.79 16.57 -2.73
CA ALA A 260 -12.52 17.10 -1.58
C ALA A 260 -12.16 16.41 -0.25
N LEU A 261 -11.77 15.12 -0.27
CA LEU A 261 -11.22 14.46 0.92
C LEU A 261 -9.83 15.04 1.25
N ALA A 262 -9.01 15.29 0.23
CA ALA A 262 -7.68 15.88 0.39
C ALA A 262 -7.74 17.30 0.95
N ASP A 263 -8.64 18.17 0.49
CA ASP A 263 -8.74 19.54 1.00
C ASP A 263 -9.52 19.66 2.34
N GLY A 264 -10.19 18.58 2.76
CA GLY A 264 -11.01 18.55 3.97
C GLY A 264 -12.39 19.20 3.81
N GLY A 265 -12.81 19.48 2.57
CA GLY A 265 -14.14 19.96 2.21
C GLY A 265 -15.23 18.91 2.36
N ARG A 266 -14.84 17.63 2.48
CA ARG A 266 -15.73 16.52 2.85
C ARG A 266 -15.05 15.54 3.80
N GLU A 267 -15.86 14.83 4.57
CA GLU A 267 -15.44 13.74 5.45
C GLU A 267 -16.21 12.45 5.18
N ASP A 268 -17.12 12.45 4.20
CA ASP A 268 -18.01 11.33 3.85
C ASP A 268 -17.92 10.96 2.37
N PHE A 269 -18.32 9.72 2.06
CA PHE A 269 -18.26 9.15 0.73
C PHE A 269 -19.23 7.99 0.56
N PRO A 270 -19.76 7.78 -0.66
CA PRO A 270 -20.71 6.71 -0.90
C PRO A 270 -20.01 5.35 -0.93
N VAL A 271 -20.54 4.39 -0.18
CA VAL A 271 -20.06 3.00 -0.17
C VAL A 271 -21.16 2.09 -0.68
N LYS A 272 -20.84 1.31 -1.72
CA LYS A 272 -21.76 0.35 -2.32
C LYS A 272 -21.68 -0.99 -1.57
N LEU A 273 -22.66 -1.26 -0.72
CA LEU A 273 -22.76 -2.50 0.07
C LEU A 273 -23.63 -3.57 -0.61
N GLY A 274 -24.21 -3.25 -1.78
CA GLY A 274 -24.95 -4.19 -2.61
C GLY A 274 -25.33 -3.57 -3.96
N PRO A 275 -25.91 -4.35 -4.90
CA PRO A 275 -26.25 -3.87 -6.25
C PRO A 275 -27.08 -2.57 -6.26
N ASP A 276 -28.08 -2.49 -5.38
CA ASP A 276 -29.00 -1.36 -5.23
C ASP A 276 -28.93 -0.75 -3.82
N PHE A 277 -27.80 -0.90 -3.12
CA PHE A 277 -27.64 -0.45 -1.74
C PHE A 277 -26.33 0.33 -1.59
N VAL A 278 -26.47 1.65 -1.56
CA VAL A 278 -25.38 2.61 -1.33
C VAL A 278 -25.67 3.36 -0.04
N VAL A 279 -24.65 3.49 0.80
CA VAL A 279 -24.71 4.18 2.09
C VAL A 279 -23.56 5.17 2.15
N ASP A 280 -23.82 6.39 2.58
CA ASP A 280 -22.74 7.34 2.88
C ASP A 280 -22.05 6.93 4.18
N LYS A 281 -20.75 6.65 4.08
CA LYS A 281 -19.87 6.41 5.23
C LYS A 281 -19.01 7.64 5.45
N SER A 282 -18.60 7.88 6.70
CA SER A 282 -17.68 8.96 7.04
C SER A 282 -16.35 8.40 7.50
N LEU A 283 -15.24 9.12 7.24
CA LEU A 283 -13.95 8.86 7.87
C LEU A 283 -14.09 8.72 9.38
N TYR A 284 -14.95 9.53 10.03
CA TYR A 284 -14.99 9.64 11.48
C TYR A 284 -16.30 9.09 12.06
N GLY A 285 -16.19 8.10 12.94
CA GLY A 285 -17.28 7.55 13.73
C GLY A 285 -17.49 8.26 15.07
N SER A 286 -16.58 9.17 15.45
CA SER A 286 -16.68 9.98 16.66
C SER A 286 -16.33 11.45 16.38
N ALA A 287 -17.05 12.38 17.01
CA ALA A 287 -16.74 13.81 16.97
C ALA A 287 -15.46 14.16 17.77
N ASP A 288 -15.04 13.29 18.69
CA ASP A 288 -13.88 13.52 19.56
C ASP A 288 -12.54 13.21 18.87
N HIS A 289 -12.57 12.47 17.74
CA HIS A 289 -11.35 12.15 17.01
C HIS A 289 -10.80 13.38 16.24
N PRO A 290 -9.49 13.67 16.26
CA PRO A 290 -8.94 14.80 15.53
C PRO A 290 -9.14 14.70 14.01
N ARG A 291 -9.46 15.82 13.35
CA ARG A 291 -9.58 15.95 11.88
C ARG A 291 -8.29 16.40 11.18
N THR A 292 -7.31 16.81 11.98
CA THR A 292 -6.02 17.34 11.52
C THR A 292 -4.92 16.80 12.40
N GLY A 293 -3.69 16.78 11.87
CA GLY A 293 -2.53 16.29 12.61
C GLY A 293 -2.50 14.77 12.80
N VAL A 294 -3.32 14.04 12.04
CA VAL A 294 -3.34 12.58 11.93
C VAL A 294 -3.13 12.24 10.44
N PRO A 295 -2.27 11.28 10.09
CA PRO A 295 -2.08 10.86 8.71
C PRO A 295 -3.36 10.28 8.13
N ILE A 296 -3.58 10.54 6.85
CA ILE A 296 -4.78 10.15 6.10
C ILE A 296 -4.30 9.41 4.85
N LEU A 297 -4.71 8.15 4.63
CA LEU A 297 -4.38 7.40 3.40
C LEU A 297 -5.55 6.54 2.89
N ASN A 298 -5.64 6.26 1.60
CA ASN A 298 -6.64 5.34 1.08
C ASN A 298 -6.15 3.88 1.24
N SER A 299 -6.79 3.08 2.06
CA SER A 299 -6.30 1.74 2.42
C SER A 299 -6.94 0.60 1.62
N GLU A 300 -7.92 0.93 0.77
CA GLU A 300 -8.44 0.06 -0.27
C GLU A 300 -9.08 0.89 -1.40
N TYR A 301 -8.70 0.55 -2.62
CA TYR A 301 -9.31 1.02 -3.86
C TYR A 301 -8.98 0.06 -4.99
N GLY A 302 -9.70 0.20 -6.09
CA GLY A 302 -9.57 -0.62 -7.27
C GLY A 302 -10.89 -0.65 -8.00
N ALA A 303 -10.88 -1.08 -9.25
CA ALA A 303 -12.08 -1.20 -10.06
C ALA A 303 -11.77 -1.99 -11.33
N GLY A 304 -12.81 -2.28 -12.12
CA GLY A 304 -12.65 -2.80 -13.46
C GLY A 304 -12.95 -4.29 -13.59
N PHE A 305 -13.87 -4.58 -14.51
CA PHE A 305 -14.31 -5.94 -14.79
C PHE A 305 -13.36 -6.67 -15.75
N THR A 306 -12.82 -5.95 -16.73
CA THR A 306 -11.85 -6.47 -17.69
C THR A 306 -10.41 -6.16 -17.31
N SER A 307 -9.47 -6.89 -17.89
CA SER A 307 -8.02 -6.61 -17.81
C SER A 307 -7.67 -5.16 -18.17
N LEU A 308 -8.30 -4.62 -19.22
CA LEU A 308 -8.08 -3.25 -19.66
C LEU A 308 -8.62 -2.24 -18.63
N GLU A 309 -9.87 -2.40 -18.20
CA GLU A 309 -10.49 -1.51 -17.20
C GLU A 309 -9.73 -1.54 -15.89
N ARG A 310 -9.26 -2.70 -15.43
CA ARG A 310 -8.52 -2.79 -14.18
C ARG A 310 -7.20 -2.06 -14.22
N ALA A 311 -6.41 -2.28 -15.26
CA ALA A 311 -5.16 -1.57 -15.45
C ALA A 311 -5.40 -0.06 -15.56
N TRP A 312 -6.41 0.32 -16.33
CA TRP A 312 -6.80 1.70 -16.52
C TRP A 312 -7.22 2.37 -15.20
N SER A 313 -8.08 1.71 -14.39
CA SER A 313 -8.50 2.19 -13.08
C SER A 313 -7.33 2.25 -12.11
N MET A 314 -6.46 1.23 -12.05
CA MET A 314 -5.26 1.27 -11.22
C MET A 314 -4.42 2.51 -11.55
N ARG A 315 -4.19 2.82 -12.82
CA ARG A 315 -3.42 4.01 -13.20
C ARG A 315 -4.14 5.31 -12.82
N TRP A 316 -5.39 5.48 -13.27
CA TRP A 316 -6.11 6.75 -13.11
C TRP A 316 -6.47 7.04 -11.66
N GLN A 317 -6.94 6.04 -10.93
CA GLN A 317 -7.27 6.22 -9.51
C GLN A 317 -6.02 6.52 -8.69
N THR A 318 -4.91 5.81 -8.94
CA THR A 318 -3.64 6.05 -8.23
C THR A 318 -3.09 7.42 -8.52
N GLN A 319 -3.11 7.91 -9.77
CA GLN A 319 -2.58 9.25 -10.05
C GLN A 319 -3.36 10.35 -9.34
N GLU A 320 -4.67 10.18 -9.13
CA GLU A 320 -5.46 11.17 -8.37
C GLU A 320 -5.06 11.15 -6.90
N LEU A 321 -4.79 9.97 -6.31
CA LEU A 321 -4.19 9.91 -4.96
C LEU A 321 -2.80 10.56 -4.92
N ARG A 322 -2.00 10.42 -5.99
CA ARG A 322 -0.66 11.02 -6.15
C ARG A 322 -0.70 12.54 -6.43
N ARG A 323 -1.86 13.10 -6.76
CA ARG A 323 -2.07 14.55 -7.01
C ARG A 323 -2.11 15.35 -5.71
N HIS A 324 -2.32 14.70 -4.56
CA HIS A 324 -2.56 15.38 -3.29
C HIS A 324 -1.50 15.07 -2.25
N ASP A 325 -0.70 16.09 -1.90
CA ASP A 325 0.42 16.00 -0.94
C ASP A 325 0.01 15.62 0.49
N ARG A 326 -1.28 15.81 0.83
CA ARG A 326 -1.83 15.52 2.16
C ARG A 326 -1.79 14.04 2.48
N PHE A 327 -2.03 13.18 1.48
CA PHE A 327 -2.17 11.75 1.74
C PHE A 327 -0.84 11.12 2.13
N ALA A 328 -0.87 10.23 3.11
CA ALA A 328 0.29 9.49 3.59
C ALA A 328 0.53 8.20 2.78
N GLY A 329 -0.34 7.89 1.82
CA GLY A 329 -0.17 6.76 0.93
C GLY A 329 -1.46 6.22 0.34
N TYR A 330 -1.36 5.00 -0.17
CA TYR A 330 -2.49 4.22 -0.64
C TYR A 330 -2.24 2.71 -0.58
N VAL A 331 -3.29 1.88 -0.65
CA VAL A 331 -3.23 0.42 -0.75
C VAL A 331 -4.21 -0.07 -1.82
N TYR A 332 -3.71 -0.72 -2.86
CA TYR A 332 -4.52 -1.26 -3.95
C TYR A 332 -5.09 -2.64 -3.62
N THR A 333 -6.37 -2.86 -3.94
CA THR A 333 -7.06 -4.15 -3.82
C THR A 333 -7.06 -4.84 -5.19
N GLU A 334 -6.33 -5.94 -5.41
CA GLU A 334 -5.54 -6.75 -4.46
C GLU A 334 -4.32 -7.43 -5.13
N LEU A 335 -3.52 -8.16 -4.37
CA LEU A 335 -2.32 -8.86 -4.87
C LEU A 335 -2.71 -10.01 -5.82
N ALA A 336 -3.47 -10.98 -5.33
CA ALA A 336 -3.89 -12.18 -6.07
C ALA A 336 -5.40 -12.36 -5.97
N ASP A 337 -6.03 -12.86 -7.04
CA ASP A 337 -7.46 -13.18 -7.01
C ASP A 337 -7.80 -14.19 -5.88
N VAL A 338 -8.99 -14.01 -5.31
CA VAL A 338 -9.63 -14.95 -4.38
C VAL A 338 -10.96 -15.46 -4.94
N GLU A 339 -11.62 -16.39 -4.27
CA GLU A 339 -12.77 -17.12 -4.82
C GLU A 339 -13.96 -16.23 -5.23
N HIS A 340 -14.14 -15.09 -4.58
CA HIS A 340 -15.27 -14.18 -4.77
C HIS A 340 -14.88 -12.80 -5.31
N GLU A 341 -13.58 -12.50 -5.35
CA GLU A 341 -13.03 -11.23 -5.80
C GLU A 341 -11.88 -11.53 -6.78
N MET A 342 -12.02 -11.06 -8.01
CA MET A 342 -11.05 -11.32 -9.08
C MET A 342 -10.31 -10.04 -9.49
N ALA A 343 -10.07 -9.17 -8.51
CA ALA A 343 -9.45 -7.86 -8.68
C ALA A 343 -7.91 -7.90 -8.60
N GLY A 344 -7.32 -9.08 -8.40
CA GLY A 344 -5.87 -9.26 -8.25
C GLY A 344 -5.06 -8.74 -9.44
N ILE A 345 -3.82 -8.32 -9.17
CA ILE A 345 -2.81 -8.07 -10.21
C ILE A 345 -2.24 -9.39 -10.78
N VAL A 346 -2.35 -10.48 -10.02
CA VAL A 346 -2.13 -11.87 -10.48
C VAL A 346 -3.37 -12.72 -10.23
N ASP A 347 -3.49 -13.85 -10.94
CA ASP A 347 -4.57 -14.81 -10.67
C ASP A 347 -4.33 -15.57 -9.34
N ALA A 348 -5.29 -16.39 -8.91
CA ALA A 348 -5.21 -17.13 -7.65
C ALA A 348 -4.01 -18.10 -7.59
N ASP A 349 -3.48 -18.53 -8.74
CA ASP A 349 -2.27 -19.36 -8.88
C ASP A 349 -0.99 -18.51 -9.05
N ARG A 350 -1.06 -17.19 -8.80
CA ARG A 350 0.03 -16.20 -8.95
C ARG A 350 0.53 -16.05 -10.39
N ARG A 351 -0.29 -16.40 -11.39
CA ARG A 351 0.06 -16.15 -12.80
C ARG A 351 -0.21 -14.69 -13.15
N PRO A 352 0.68 -14.04 -13.93
CA PRO A 352 0.46 -12.68 -14.39
C PRO A 352 -0.86 -12.54 -15.15
N LYS A 353 -1.63 -11.50 -14.84
CA LYS A 353 -2.80 -11.10 -15.61
C LYS A 353 -2.40 -10.10 -16.68
N ASP A 354 -3.14 -10.07 -17.79
CA ASP A 354 -2.99 -8.99 -18.76
C ASP A 354 -3.48 -7.68 -18.12
N LEU A 355 -2.67 -6.64 -18.18
CA LEU A 355 -2.94 -5.30 -17.66
C LEU A 355 -2.93 -4.27 -18.78
N GLY A 356 -3.34 -4.62 -20.00
CA GLY A 356 -3.54 -3.65 -21.10
C GLY A 356 -2.25 -2.92 -21.52
N GLY A 357 -1.09 -3.56 -21.31
CA GLY A 357 0.23 -3.00 -21.56
C GLY A 357 0.75 -2.04 -20.47
N LEU A 358 0.05 -1.94 -19.33
CA LEU A 358 0.51 -1.24 -18.13
C LEU A 358 1.44 -2.13 -17.31
N ASP A 359 2.54 -1.56 -16.84
CA ASP A 359 3.37 -2.15 -15.80
C ASP A 359 2.98 -1.51 -14.45
N PRO A 360 2.49 -2.29 -13.45
CA PRO A 360 2.21 -1.76 -12.12
C PRO A 360 3.39 -1.00 -11.50
N ALA A 361 4.64 -1.40 -11.82
CA ALA A 361 5.83 -0.74 -11.32
C ALA A 361 5.94 0.73 -11.75
N ASP A 362 5.46 1.06 -12.96
CA ASP A 362 5.46 2.44 -13.47
C ASP A 362 4.44 3.30 -12.70
N VAL A 363 3.31 2.72 -12.27
CA VAL A 363 2.26 3.40 -11.47
C VAL A 363 2.71 3.62 -10.02
N ASN A 364 3.43 2.64 -9.46
CA ASN A 364 3.87 2.66 -8.07
C ASN A 364 5.32 3.14 -7.91
N ALA A 365 5.94 3.69 -8.96
CA ALA A 365 7.29 4.23 -8.90
C ALA A 365 7.40 5.36 -7.87
N GLU A 366 8.63 5.64 -7.42
CA GLU A 366 8.89 6.74 -6.47
C GLU A 366 8.51 8.09 -7.09
N THR A 367 8.84 8.28 -8.36
CA THR A 367 8.47 9.44 -9.18
C THR A 367 7.50 8.99 -10.26
N VAL A 368 6.37 9.69 -10.42
CA VAL A 368 5.37 9.41 -11.45
C VAL A 368 4.94 10.71 -12.15
N LEU A 369 4.35 10.57 -13.34
CA LEU A 369 3.65 11.66 -14.01
C LEU A 369 2.18 11.65 -13.59
N VAL A 370 1.62 12.81 -13.29
CA VAL A 370 0.19 13.02 -13.09
C VAL A 370 -0.32 13.85 -14.27
N VAL A 371 -1.18 13.26 -15.09
CA VAL A 371 -1.71 13.92 -16.29
C VAL A 371 -2.97 14.70 -15.91
N ASP A 372 -3.04 15.99 -16.24
CA ASP A 372 -4.19 16.83 -15.94
C ASP A 372 -5.31 16.64 -16.96
N LEU A 373 -5.94 15.47 -16.85
CA LEU A 373 -6.99 15.01 -17.74
C LEU A 373 -8.00 14.18 -16.95
N VAL A 374 -9.29 14.39 -17.21
CA VAL A 374 -10.33 13.44 -16.82
C VAL A 374 -10.56 12.49 -18.00
N PRO A 375 -10.14 11.22 -17.90
CA PRO A 375 -10.25 10.29 -19.02
C PRO A 375 -11.70 9.91 -19.27
N ARG A 376 -12.05 9.62 -20.52
CA ARG A 376 -13.44 9.29 -20.87
C ARG A 376 -13.80 7.82 -20.59
N GLN A 377 -12.97 6.89 -21.03
CA GLN A 377 -13.19 5.45 -20.84
C GLN A 377 -11.87 4.68 -21.00
N ALA A 378 -11.81 3.48 -20.41
CA ALA A 378 -10.72 2.55 -20.63
C ALA A 378 -10.44 2.30 -22.13
N GLY A 379 -9.20 2.57 -22.55
CA GLY A 379 -8.75 2.47 -23.95
C GLY A 379 -9.10 3.66 -24.86
N ALA A 380 -9.76 4.68 -24.35
CA ALA A 380 -10.10 5.91 -25.05
C ALA A 380 -10.16 7.08 -24.04
N ASP A 381 -9.01 7.44 -23.48
CA ASP A 381 -8.87 8.55 -22.54
C ASP A 381 -9.32 9.88 -23.19
N VAL A 382 -8.97 10.09 -24.47
CA VAL A 382 -9.33 11.26 -25.28
C VAL A 382 -9.85 10.87 -26.67
N GLU A 383 -10.48 11.80 -27.37
CA GLU A 383 -10.70 11.67 -28.83
C GLU A 383 -9.38 11.74 -29.58
N VAL A 384 -9.30 11.11 -30.74
CA VAL A 384 -8.14 11.26 -31.63
C VAL A 384 -8.04 12.73 -32.05
N PRO A 385 -6.99 13.47 -31.62
CA PRO A 385 -6.88 14.89 -31.92
C PRO A 385 -6.65 15.10 -33.42
N THR A 386 -7.37 16.05 -34.02
CA THR A 386 -7.15 16.43 -35.43
C THR A 386 -6.19 17.61 -35.59
N GLU A 387 -5.95 18.34 -34.50
CA GLU A 387 -5.06 19.50 -34.41
C GLU A 387 -4.16 19.34 -33.16
N PRO A 388 -3.05 20.07 -33.07
CA PRO A 388 -2.27 20.15 -31.84
C PRO A 388 -3.13 20.61 -30.65
N PHE A 389 -2.80 20.14 -29.46
CA PHE A 389 -3.49 20.50 -28.22
C PHE A 389 -2.51 20.60 -27.05
N ASP A 390 -2.89 21.39 -26.05
CA ASP A 390 -2.13 21.52 -24.81
C ASP A 390 -2.49 20.41 -23.83
N LEU A 391 -1.46 19.78 -23.24
CA LEU A 391 -1.60 18.78 -22.20
C LEU A 391 -0.75 19.18 -20.99
N ASP A 392 -1.42 19.48 -19.88
CA ASP A 392 -0.77 19.77 -18.61
C ASP A 392 -0.37 18.48 -17.90
N VAL A 393 0.87 18.45 -17.42
CA VAL A 393 1.45 17.31 -16.72
C VAL A 393 2.18 17.78 -15.47
N HIS A 394 2.00 17.08 -14.37
CA HIS A 394 2.74 17.28 -13.13
C HIS A 394 3.69 16.12 -12.86
N VAL A 395 4.68 16.37 -12.01
CA VAL A 395 5.57 15.36 -11.45
C VAL A 395 5.25 15.19 -9.97
N SER A 396 4.85 13.98 -9.59
CA SER A 396 4.65 13.58 -8.19
C SER A 396 5.86 12.76 -7.75
N HIS A 397 6.61 13.24 -6.75
CA HIS A 397 7.85 12.64 -6.30
C HIS A 397 7.83 12.36 -4.78
N HIS A 398 7.95 11.09 -4.38
CA HIS A 398 7.93 10.68 -2.97
C HIS A 398 9.30 10.18 -2.48
N GLY A 399 10.38 10.62 -3.13
CA GLY A 399 11.74 10.39 -2.68
C GLY A 399 12.24 11.51 -1.75
N PRO A 400 13.36 11.29 -1.03
CA PRO A 400 13.87 12.24 -0.04
C PRO A 400 14.68 13.39 -0.66
N THR A 401 15.00 13.34 -1.95
CA THR A 401 15.89 14.30 -2.63
C THR A 401 15.21 14.87 -3.86
N THR A 402 15.31 16.19 -4.05
CA THR A 402 14.84 16.87 -5.26
C THR A 402 15.34 16.17 -6.53
N VAL A 403 14.46 16.02 -7.51
CA VAL A 403 14.82 15.55 -8.86
C VAL A 403 14.56 16.65 -9.90
N GLN A 404 15.47 16.73 -10.88
CA GLN A 404 15.33 17.58 -12.07
C GLN A 404 15.05 16.67 -13.26
N VAL A 405 13.96 16.95 -13.96
CA VAL A 405 13.48 16.09 -15.05
C VAL A 405 12.95 16.91 -16.21
N ARG A 406 12.89 16.30 -17.39
CA ARG A 406 12.09 16.79 -18.52
C ARG A 406 10.99 15.81 -18.85
N VAL A 407 9.81 16.32 -19.16
CA VAL A 407 8.70 15.51 -19.68
C VAL A 407 8.88 15.37 -21.19
N ARG A 408 8.83 14.13 -21.68
CA ARG A 408 8.77 13.84 -23.10
C ARG A 408 7.48 13.14 -23.43
N ALA A 409 6.97 13.40 -24.63
CA ALA A 409 5.81 12.69 -25.15
C ALA A 409 5.97 12.36 -26.63
N ALA A 410 5.44 11.22 -27.06
CA ALA A 410 5.40 10.82 -28.46
C ALA A 410 4.24 9.87 -28.75
N TRP A 411 3.64 10.02 -29.93
CA TRP A 411 2.60 9.12 -30.41
C TRP A 411 3.20 7.79 -30.88
N ALA A 412 2.49 6.71 -30.55
CA ALA A 412 2.70 5.38 -31.08
C ALA A 412 1.37 4.78 -31.56
N ALA A 413 1.45 3.64 -32.25
CA ALA A 413 0.27 2.87 -32.60
C ALA A 413 -0.52 2.47 -31.33
N ALA A 414 -1.84 2.45 -31.42
CA ALA A 414 -2.68 2.01 -30.30
C ALA A 414 -2.27 0.62 -29.78
N GLY A 415 -2.33 0.43 -28.46
CA GLY A 415 -1.93 -0.81 -27.80
C GLY A 415 -0.42 -1.05 -27.69
N THR A 416 0.42 -0.10 -28.10
CA THR A 416 1.88 -0.21 -27.90
C THR A 416 2.22 -0.27 -26.40
N PRO A 417 2.97 -1.29 -25.92
CA PRO A 417 3.35 -1.37 -24.50
C PRO A 417 4.34 -0.26 -24.09
N LEU A 418 4.31 0.15 -22.81
CA LEU A 418 5.17 1.23 -22.27
C LEU A 418 6.68 0.97 -22.48
N GLY A 419 7.13 -0.28 -22.37
CA GLY A 419 8.55 -0.64 -22.47
C GLY A 419 9.18 -0.45 -23.86
N VAL A 420 8.38 -0.44 -24.93
CA VAL A 420 8.87 -0.44 -26.33
C VAL A 420 9.32 0.96 -26.77
N ALA A 421 8.72 2.02 -26.23
CA ALA A 421 9.08 3.40 -26.58
C ALA A 421 10.37 3.89 -25.90
N SER A 422 10.82 3.21 -24.83
CA SER A 422 11.90 3.69 -23.96
C SER A 422 13.33 3.36 -24.41
N VAL A 423 13.50 2.56 -25.48
CA VAL A 423 14.81 2.11 -25.96
C VAL A 423 15.16 2.80 -27.28
N GLY A 424 15.63 4.05 -27.22
CA GLY A 424 16.46 4.69 -28.26
C GLY A 424 16.03 4.54 -29.72
N GLY A 425 14.73 4.33 -29.96
CA GLY A 425 14.24 3.66 -31.15
C GLY A 425 12.82 4.08 -31.46
N LEU A 426 12.54 5.37 -31.36
CA LEU A 426 11.63 5.99 -32.31
C LEU A 426 12.31 5.89 -33.68
N GLY A 427 12.17 4.73 -34.32
CA GLY A 427 12.61 4.48 -35.69
C GLY A 427 12.05 5.59 -36.59
N SER A 428 12.75 5.84 -37.69
CA SER A 428 12.59 6.92 -38.68
C SER A 428 11.21 7.06 -39.35
N GLY A 429 10.14 7.06 -38.55
CA GLY A 429 8.74 7.01 -38.95
C GLY A 429 7.75 7.37 -37.82
N SER A 430 8.17 7.65 -36.58
CA SER A 430 7.27 8.24 -35.56
C SER A 430 7.19 9.76 -35.72
N ALA A 431 5.97 10.30 -35.81
CA ALA A 431 5.70 11.73 -35.84
C ALA A 431 6.15 12.43 -34.54
N ALA A 432 6.75 13.62 -34.71
CA ALA A 432 7.10 14.65 -33.72
C ALA A 432 6.95 14.30 -32.23
N GLY A 433 8.07 14.00 -31.55
CA GLY A 433 8.12 13.99 -30.09
C GLY A 433 8.20 15.42 -29.53
N VAL A 434 7.59 15.64 -28.38
CA VAL A 434 7.62 16.92 -27.65
C VAL A 434 8.46 16.75 -26.40
N GLU A 435 9.19 17.78 -26.02
CA GLU A 435 9.96 17.85 -24.79
C GLU A 435 9.64 19.16 -24.06
N SER A 436 9.49 19.09 -22.75
CA SER A 436 9.27 20.25 -21.90
C SER A 436 10.57 20.97 -21.53
N GLU A 437 10.43 22.20 -21.00
CA GLU A 437 11.46 22.79 -20.15
C GLU A 437 11.70 21.93 -18.89
N PRO A 438 12.86 22.06 -18.21
CA PRO A 438 13.13 21.32 -16.98
C PRO A 438 12.09 21.61 -15.90
N VAL A 439 11.62 20.54 -15.26
CA VAL A 439 10.74 20.56 -14.10
C VAL A 439 11.53 20.13 -12.88
N LYS A 440 11.49 20.96 -11.85
CA LYS A 440 12.01 20.63 -10.52
C LYS A 440 10.91 20.01 -9.69
N ALA A 441 11.06 18.75 -9.30
CA ALA A 441 10.15 18.09 -8.37
C ALA A 441 10.81 18.01 -6.98
N GLU A 442 10.18 18.66 -6.00
CA GLU A 442 10.64 18.66 -4.62
C GLU A 442 10.12 17.41 -3.88
N PRO A 443 10.82 16.94 -2.84
CA PRO A 443 10.37 15.82 -2.02
C PRO A 443 8.95 16.01 -1.50
N PHE A 444 8.07 15.06 -1.84
CA PHE A 444 6.70 14.95 -1.34
C PHE A 444 5.80 16.17 -1.59
N THR A 445 6.04 16.86 -2.71
CA THR A 445 5.23 17.97 -3.18
C THR A 445 4.98 17.82 -4.68
N LEU A 446 3.72 17.92 -5.09
CA LEU A 446 3.36 17.94 -6.50
C LEU A 446 4.02 19.14 -7.19
N SER A 447 4.70 18.91 -8.31
CA SER A 447 5.28 20.01 -9.08
C SER A 447 4.20 20.95 -9.63
N PRO A 448 4.54 22.20 -9.99
CA PRO A 448 3.71 22.97 -10.92
C PRO A 448 3.45 22.18 -12.21
N ALA A 449 2.33 22.48 -12.87
CA ALA A 449 2.03 21.92 -14.18
C ALA A 449 3.08 22.38 -15.20
N VAL A 450 3.44 21.48 -16.11
CA VAL A 450 4.13 21.80 -17.35
C VAL A 450 3.22 21.49 -18.53
N THR A 451 3.01 22.48 -19.37
CA THR A 451 2.17 22.35 -20.56
C THR A 451 2.99 21.81 -21.72
N LEU A 452 2.53 20.72 -22.33
CA LEU A 452 3.06 20.17 -23.57
C LEU A 452 2.12 20.54 -24.73
N GLU A 453 2.65 21.20 -25.76
CA GLU A 453 1.93 21.37 -27.04
C GLU A 453 2.07 20.09 -27.86
N VAL A 454 1.14 19.15 -27.70
CA VAL A 454 1.19 17.82 -28.32
C VAL A 454 0.64 17.91 -29.75
N PRO A 455 1.41 17.52 -30.79
CA PRO A 455 0.92 17.53 -32.17
C PRO A 455 -0.15 16.45 -32.37
N ALA A 456 -1.03 16.61 -33.35
CA ALA A 456 -1.96 15.55 -33.73
C ALA A 456 -1.22 14.29 -34.24
N PRO A 457 -1.71 13.06 -33.95
CA PRO A 457 -1.10 11.81 -34.42
C PRO A 457 -1.24 11.57 -35.94
N GLY A 458 -1.86 12.51 -36.68
CA GLY A 458 -2.16 12.38 -38.10
C GLY A 458 -3.45 11.60 -38.35
N GLN A 459 -3.61 11.07 -39.57
CA GLN A 459 -4.82 10.34 -39.98
C GLN A 459 -4.81 8.90 -39.47
N VAL A 460 -5.21 8.71 -38.21
CA VAL A 460 -5.35 7.42 -37.54
C VAL A 460 -6.71 7.28 -36.88
N THR A 461 -7.17 6.05 -36.67
CA THR A 461 -8.43 5.77 -35.94
C THR A 461 -8.22 5.64 -34.44
N ALA A 462 -7.02 5.31 -34.00
CA ALA A 462 -6.62 5.26 -32.60
C ALA A 462 -5.09 5.40 -32.49
N ALA A 463 -4.62 5.94 -31.38
CA ALA A 463 -3.20 6.09 -31.09
C ALA A 463 -2.95 6.09 -29.57
N ARG A 464 -1.71 5.84 -29.16
CA ARG A 464 -1.28 5.96 -27.77
C ARG A 464 -0.21 7.04 -27.65
N LEU A 465 -0.45 8.05 -26.84
CA LEU A 465 0.55 9.04 -26.47
C LEU A 465 1.35 8.48 -25.29
N HIS A 466 2.60 8.11 -25.51
CA HIS A 466 3.50 7.74 -24.43
C HIS A 466 4.06 9.02 -23.80
N LEU A 467 4.11 9.09 -22.47
CA LEU A 467 4.77 10.14 -21.71
C LEU A 467 5.83 9.53 -20.80
N TRP A 468 6.98 10.20 -20.66
CA TRP A 468 8.03 9.73 -19.76
C TRP A 468 8.88 10.87 -19.22
N LEU A 469 9.45 10.67 -18.04
CA LEU A 469 10.40 11.58 -17.41
C LEU A 469 11.83 11.14 -17.70
N VAL A 470 12.66 12.08 -18.14
CA VAL A 470 14.09 11.88 -18.33
C VAL A 470 14.86 12.76 -17.33
N ASP A 471 15.78 12.18 -16.57
CA ASP A 471 16.66 12.92 -15.66
C ASP A 471 17.83 13.60 -16.41
N ASP A 472 18.64 14.39 -15.70
CA ASP A 472 19.81 15.07 -16.27
C ASP A 472 20.87 14.10 -16.84
N ALA A 473 20.86 12.83 -16.44
CA ALA A 473 21.74 11.79 -16.97
C ALA A 473 21.18 11.13 -18.25
N GLY A 474 19.98 11.49 -18.68
CA GLY A 474 19.30 10.89 -19.83
C GLY A 474 18.55 9.60 -19.50
N THR A 475 18.39 9.25 -18.23
CA THR A 475 17.72 8.04 -17.75
C THR A 475 16.23 8.26 -17.67
N THR A 476 15.43 7.31 -18.18
CA THR A 476 13.99 7.34 -17.96
C THR A 476 13.65 6.84 -16.56
N ILE A 477 12.99 7.68 -15.75
CA ILE A 477 12.68 7.35 -14.35
C ILE A 477 11.19 7.19 -14.04
N ALA A 478 10.32 7.60 -14.98
CA ALA A 478 8.87 7.43 -14.86
C ALA A 478 8.24 7.35 -16.26
N ARG A 479 7.11 6.64 -16.39
CA ARG A 479 6.36 6.49 -17.63
C ARG A 479 4.86 6.47 -17.37
N THR A 480 4.08 6.96 -18.33
CA THR A 480 2.63 6.79 -18.39
C THR A 480 2.17 6.90 -19.85
N PHE A 481 0.87 6.80 -20.11
CA PHE A 481 0.32 6.99 -21.46
C PHE A 481 -1.08 7.58 -21.43
N VAL A 482 -1.51 8.13 -22.56
CA VAL A 482 -2.89 8.54 -22.83
C VAL A 482 -3.34 7.82 -24.10
N ASP A 483 -4.45 7.08 -24.02
CA ASP A 483 -5.05 6.40 -25.17
C ASP A 483 -6.03 7.34 -25.88
N ALA A 484 -5.86 7.49 -27.18
CA ALA A 484 -6.75 8.27 -28.04
C ALA A 484 -7.52 7.33 -28.96
N GLY A 485 -8.84 7.41 -28.94
CA GLY A 485 -9.68 6.51 -29.73
C GLY A 485 -11.16 6.87 -29.69
N PRO A 486 -11.97 6.29 -30.60
CA PRO A 486 -13.42 6.43 -30.54
C PRO A 486 -13.99 5.62 -29.38
N ILE A 487 -15.08 6.14 -28.79
CA ILE A 487 -15.92 5.34 -27.90
C ILE A 487 -17.05 4.74 -28.73
N GLU A 488 -17.05 3.41 -28.86
CA GLU A 488 -18.11 2.71 -29.56
C GLU A 488 -19.37 2.63 -28.67
N ALA A 489 -20.50 3.12 -29.19
CA ALA A 489 -21.77 2.97 -28.51
C ALA A 489 -22.13 1.47 -28.44
N PRO A 490 -22.54 0.95 -27.26
CA PRO A 490 -22.94 -0.44 -27.15
C PRO A 490 -24.10 -0.74 -28.11
N ASN A 491 -24.02 -1.85 -28.85
CA ASN A 491 -25.13 -2.28 -29.68
C ASN A 491 -26.33 -2.69 -28.81
N ARG A 492 -27.32 -1.81 -28.69
CA ARG A 492 -28.51 -2.04 -27.85
C ARG A 492 -29.58 -2.92 -28.51
N ARG A 493 -29.37 -3.39 -29.75
CA ARG A 493 -30.32 -4.28 -30.42
C ARG A 493 -30.36 -5.63 -29.72
N GLY A 494 -31.49 -5.94 -29.07
CA GLY A 494 -31.67 -7.19 -28.32
C GLY A 494 -31.32 -7.10 -26.83
N ALA A 495 -31.00 -5.91 -26.32
CA ALA A 495 -30.84 -5.69 -24.88
C ALA A 495 -32.13 -6.08 -24.15
N ARG A 496 -32.01 -6.94 -23.12
CA ARG A 496 -33.13 -7.25 -22.24
C ARG A 496 -33.44 -5.99 -21.43
N ARG A 497 -34.66 -5.46 -21.55
CA ARG A 497 -35.11 -4.39 -20.65
C ARG A 497 -35.23 -5.01 -19.26
N VAL A 498 -34.44 -4.52 -18.31
CA VAL A 498 -34.64 -4.83 -16.90
C VAL A 498 -35.96 -4.15 -16.52
N GLY A 499 -36.94 -4.95 -16.14
CA GLY A 499 -38.29 -4.50 -15.78
C GLY A 499 -38.44 -4.27 -14.29
#